data_AF-A0A4U2DA63-F1
#
_entry.id   AF-A0A4U2DA63-F1
#
_cell.length_a   1.000
_cell.length_b   1.000
_cell.length_c   1.000
_cell.angle_alpha   90.00
_cell.angle_beta   90.00
_cell.angle_gamma   90.00
#
_symmetry.space_group_name_H-M   'P 1'
#
loop_
_entity.id
_entity.type
_entity.pdbx_description
1 polymer ?
#
loop_
_entity_poly.entity_id
_entity_poly.type
_entity_poly.pdbx_seq_one_letter_code
_entity_poly.pdbx_strand_id
1 'polypeptide(L)'
;LFTHQKLVRKLCPHCALTLDEAKAAYDHHDEQAAYQTKLTQVSTLLPEAHHQVRVKHPAGCKHCRQTGESGRLLVLELIAIEDADREFIKAQDYLGWSRYLQAQGWPDIRRHTLHRIALGQVDIASASEQVDGLMPVSSQSLYQQIGQEMDEQANADQTEVSHVGVS
;
A
#
# COMPACT_ATOMS: atom_id res chain seq x y z
N LEU A 1 -13.14 17.82 -17.16
CA LEU A 1 -11.92 17.05 -16.84
C LEU A 1 -11.82 16.95 -15.33
N PHE A 2 -11.87 15.73 -14.79
CA PHE A 2 -11.53 15.48 -13.39
C PHE A 2 -10.16 14.85 -13.32
N THR A 3 -9.35 15.34 -12.38
CA THR A 3 -7.99 14.85 -12.14
C THR A 3 -7.79 14.70 -10.66
N HIS A 4 -7.31 13.54 -10.24
CA HIS A 4 -6.81 13.32 -8.90
C HIS A 4 -5.38 12.79 -9.03
N GLN A 5 -4.45 13.46 -8.33
CA GLN A 5 -3.03 13.17 -8.44
C GLN A 5 -2.37 13.15 -7.06
N LYS A 6 -1.32 12.34 -6.95
CA LYS A 6 -0.43 12.28 -5.79
C LYS A 6 1.02 12.25 -6.28
N LEU A 7 1.93 12.77 -5.46
CA LEU A 7 3.36 12.62 -5.66
C LEU A 7 3.88 11.57 -4.70
N VAL A 8 4.16 10.38 -5.22
CA VAL A 8 4.69 9.27 -4.44
C VAL A 8 6.21 9.33 -4.35
N ARG A 9 6.77 8.90 -3.22
CA ARG A 9 8.24 8.84 -3.07
C ARG A 9 8.84 7.82 -4.05
N LYS A 10 9.93 8.21 -4.70
CA LYS A 10 10.63 7.37 -5.66
C LYS A 10 11.74 6.59 -4.96
N LEU A 11 11.86 5.30 -5.24
CA LEU A 11 12.97 4.48 -4.77
C LEU A 11 14.32 5.05 -5.23
N CYS A 12 15.32 4.97 -4.36
CA CYS A 12 16.68 5.37 -4.72
C CYS A 12 17.25 4.42 -5.78
N PRO A 13 17.70 4.91 -6.95
CA PRO A 13 18.22 4.04 -8.02
C PRO A 13 19.55 3.35 -7.67
N HIS A 14 20.20 3.74 -6.57
CA HIS A 14 21.50 3.21 -6.16
C HIS A 14 21.43 2.13 -5.09
N CYS A 15 20.32 2.04 -4.34
CA CYS A 15 20.21 1.10 -3.24
C CYS A 15 18.87 0.37 -3.17
N ALA A 16 17.91 0.63 -4.06
CA ALA A 16 16.67 -0.16 -4.11
C ALA A 16 16.99 -1.65 -4.29
N LEU A 17 16.34 -2.49 -3.48
CA LEU A 17 16.63 -3.92 -3.40
C LEU A 17 15.59 -4.72 -4.17
N THR A 18 16.01 -5.81 -4.80
CA THR A 18 15.08 -6.89 -5.17
C THR A 18 14.47 -7.51 -3.91
N LEU A 19 13.37 -8.25 -4.04
CA LEU A 19 12.77 -8.95 -2.88
C LEU A 19 13.75 -9.97 -2.28
N ASP A 20 14.52 -10.67 -3.10
CA ASP A 20 15.50 -11.67 -2.64
C ASP A 20 16.66 -11.01 -1.86
N GLU A 21 17.19 -9.89 -2.37
CA GLU A 21 18.23 -9.11 -1.68
C GLU A 21 17.70 -8.48 -0.38
N ALA A 22 16.43 -8.05 -0.38
CA ALA A 22 15.81 -7.40 0.74
C ALA A 22 15.75 -8.30 1.97
N LYS A 23 15.58 -9.62 1.82
CA LYS A 23 15.54 -10.52 2.97
C LYS A 23 16.76 -10.34 3.88
N ALA A 24 17.96 -10.46 3.32
CA ALA A 24 19.20 -10.36 4.10
C ALA A 24 19.41 -8.94 4.67
N ALA A 25 19.07 -7.91 3.90
CA ALA A 25 19.20 -6.53 4.36
C ALA A 25 18.24 -6.21 5.52
N TYR A 26 16.98 -6.63 5.43
CA TYR A 26 16.00 -6.42 6.49
C TYR A 26 16.31 -7.26 7.73
N ASP A 27 16.79 -8.50 7.55
CA ASP A 27 17.25 -9.35 8.65
C ASP A 27 18.41 -8.70 9.43
N HIS A 28 19.37 -8.06 8.75
CA HIS A 28 20.49 -7.34 9.39
C HIS A 28 20.06 -6.08 10.16
N HIS A 29 18.89 -5.53 9.83
CA HIS A 29 18.35 -4.30 10.41
C HIS A 29 17.22 -4.54 11.42
N ASP A 30 16.99 -5.79 11.84
CA ASP A 30 15.90 -6.19 12.74
C ASP A 30 14.51 -5.78 12.22
N GLU A 31 14.32 -5.75 10.89
CA GLU A 31 13.06 -5.37 10.21
C GLU A 31 12.38 -6.57 9.53
N GLN A 32 12.55 -7.79 10.04
CA GLN A 32 12.01 -9.02 9.42
C GLN A 32 10.50 -8.96 9.22
N ALA A 33 9.76 -8.41 10.18
CA ALA A 33 8.31 -8.26 10.09
C ALA A 33 7.90 -7.35 8.92
N ALA A 34 8.59 -6.21 8.75
CA ALA A 34 8.32 -5.28 7.64
C ALA A 34 8.60 -5.92 6.28
N TYR A 35 9.65 -6.73 6.17
CA TYR A 35 9.92 -7.52 4.97
C TYR A 35 8.79 -8.52 4.68
N GLN A 36 8.34 -9.29 5.67
CA GLN A 36 7.25 -10.26 5.47
C GLN A 36 5.94 -9.60 5.05
N THR A 37 5.60 -8.45 5.62
CA THR A 37 4.44 -7.66 5.20
C THR A 37 4.58 -7.27 3.73
N LYS A 38 5.71 -6.66 3.33
CA LYS A 38 5.93 -6.26 1.92
C LYS A 38 5.85 -7.44 0.97
N LEU A 39 6.48 -8.57 1.31
CA LEU A 39 6.47 -9.79 0.50
C LEU A 39 5.03 -10.30 0.30
N THR A 40 4.24 -10.36 1.37
CA THR A 40 2.84 -10.80 1.33
C THR A 40 1.99 -9.87 0.46
N GLN A 41 2.15 -8.56 0.64
CA GLN A 41 1.41 -7.55 -0.12
C GLN A 41 1.74 -7.62 -1.61
N VAL A 42 3.03 -7.70 -1.96
CA VAL A 42 3.48 -7.82 -3.35
C VAL A 42 2.99 -9.12 -3.98
N SER A 43 3.12 -10.26 -3.28
CA SER A 43 2.66 -11.56 -3.80
C SER A 43 1.16 -11.59 -4.05
N THR A 44 0.38 -10.87 -3.24
CA THR A 44 -1.08 -10.79 -3.35
C THR A 44 -1.51 -9.84 -4.47
N LEU A 45 -0.89 -8.67 -4.56
CA LEU A 45 -1.34 -7.61 -5.48
C LEU A 45 -0.68 -7.64 -6.85
N LEU A 46 0.53 -8.20 -6.93
CA LEU A 46 1.40 -8.17 -8.11
C LEU A 46 2.09 -9.54 -8.34
N PRO A 47 1.36 -10.67 -8.38
CA PRO A 47 1.96 -12.00 -8.49
C PRO A 47 2.87 -12.15 -9.72
N GLU A 48 2.47 -11.59 -10.85
CA GLU A 48 3.22 -11.67 -12.12
C GLU A 48 4.46 -10.76 -12.18
N ALA A 49 4.57 -9.78 -11.29
CA ALA A 49 5.65 -8.78 -11.31
C ALA A 49 6.68 -8.96 -10.18
N HIS A 50 6.60 -10.07 -9.42
CA HIS A 50 7.43 -10.32 -8.23
C HIS A 50 8.93 -10.09 -8.45
N HIS A 51 9.46 -10.50 -9.61
CA HIS A 51 10.89 -10.38 -9.95
C HIS A 51 11.33 -8.94 -10.31
N GLN A 52 10.41 -8.09 -10.76
CA GLN A 52 10.67 -6.70 -11.13
C GLN A 52 10.52 -5.73 -9.97
N VAL A 53 9.65 -6.07 -9.01
CA VAL A 53 9.42 -5.25 -7.82
C VAL A 53 10.73 -4.99 -7.08
N ARG A 54 10.83 -3.77 -6.56
CA ARG A 54 11.93 -3.32 -5.71
C ARG A 54 11.36 -2.75 -4.43
N VAL A 55 12.13 -2.84 -3.36
CA VAL A 55 11.78 -2.29 -2.04
C VAL A 55 12.87 -1.35 -1.55
N LYS A 56 12.49 -0.50 -0.58
CA LYS A 56 13.37 0.48 0.03
C LYS A 56 14.49 -0.22 0.79
N HIS A 57 15.73 0.25 0.66
CA HIS A 57 16.80 -0.20 1.55
C HIS A 57 16.58 0.38 2.96
N PRO A 58 16.61 -0.43 4.05
CA PRO A 58 16.40 0.06 5.41
C PRO A 58 17.34 1.21 5.81
N ALA A 59 18.65 1.04 5.58
CA ALA A 59 19.66 2.08 5.84
C ALA A 59 19.78 3.20 4.79
N GLY A 60 19.17 3.05 3.62
CA GLY A 60 19.48 3.86 2.45
C GLY A 60 20.98 3.87 2.07
N CYS A 61 21.40 4.90 1.32
CA CYS A 61 22.80 5.12 0.94
C CYS A 61 23.10 6.63 0.87
N LYS A 62 24.36 7.00 0.61
CA LYS A 62 24.79 8.41 0.47
C LYS A 62 24.03 9.19 -0.61
N HIS A 63 23.58 8.52 -1.67
CA HIS A 63 22.88 9.16 -2.79
C HIS A 63 21.43 9.56 -2.46
N CYS A 64 20.82 8.90 -1.46
CA CYS A 64 19.51 9.25 -0.94
C CYS A 64 19.57 9.85 0.47
N ARG A 65 20.75 10.18 1.00
CA ARG A 65 20.92 10.68 2.37
C ARG A 65 20.31 9.72 3.41
N GLN A 66 20.61 8.44 3.24
CA GLN A 66 20.23 7.37 4.17
C GLN A 66 18.70 7.19 4.33
N THR A 67 17.89 7.62 3.37
CA THR A 67 16.41 7.46 3.43
C THR A 67 15.90 6.22 2.69
N GLY A 68 16.66 5.74 1.69
CA GLY A 68 16.24 4.70 0.75
C GLY A 68 15.42 5.22 -0.45
N GLU A 69 15.09 6.51 -0.48
CA GLU A 69 14.22 7.13 -1.49
C GLU A 69 14.84 8.44 -2.01
N SER A 70 14.70 8.73 -3.31
CA SER A 70 15.25 9.95 -3.90
C SER A 70 14.33 10.50 -5.00
N GLY A 71 13.70 11.64 -4.69
CA GLY A 71 12.74 12.31 -5.57
C GLY A 71 11.32 11.78 -5.42
N ARG A 72 10.47 12.16 -6.39
CA ARG A 72 9.04 11.82 -6.41
C ARG A 72 8.60 11.42 -7.81
N LEU A 73 7.55 10.62 -7.90
CA LEU A 73 6.87 10.25 -9.14
C LEU A 73 5.39 10.63 -9.07
N LEU A 74 4.84 11.00 -10.21
CA LEU A 74 3.41 11.27 -10.35
C LEU A 74 2.66 9.95 -10.48
N VAL A 75 1.63 9.79 -9.65
CA VAL A 75 0.51 8.87 -9.89
C VAL A 75 -0.75 9.71 -10.00
N LEU A 76 -1.61 9.36 -10.94
CA LEU A 76 -2.84 10.09 -11.19
C LEU A 76 -3.90 9.17 -11.77
N GLU A 77 -5.14 9.63 -11.61
CA GLU A 77 -6.29 9.26 -12.41
C GLU A 77 -6.85 10.49 -13.10
N LEU A 78 -7.34 10.29 -14.32
CA LEU A 78 -7.87 11.35 -15.17
C LEU A 78 -9.15 10.86 -15.84
N ILE A 79 -10.21 11.63 -15.71
CA ILE A 79 -11.50 11.37 -16.36
C ILE A 79 -11.81 12.57 -17.27
N ALA A 80 -11.73 12.34 -18.58
CA ALA A 80 -12.30 13.26 -19.56
C ALA A 80 -13.81 13.05 -19.53
N ILE A 81 -14.57 14.10 -19.21
CA ILE A 81 -16.03 14.01 -19.07
C ILE A 81 -16.65 14.11 -20.46
N GLU A 82 -17.30 13.02 -20.87
CA GLU A 82 -18.07 12.88 -22.08
C GLU A 82 -19.58 12.86 -21.77
N ASP A 83 -20.41 12.81 -22.81
CA ASP A 83 -21.87 12.86 -22.62
C ASP A 83 -22.41 11.63 -21.90
N ALA A 84 -21.79 10.45 -22.09
CA ALA A 84 -22.16 9.24 -21.36
C ALA A 84 -21.93 9.38 -19.84
N ASP A 85 -20.85 10.05 -19.43
CA ASP A 85 -20.56 10.29 -18.01
C ASP A 85 -21.62 11.20 -17.36
N ARG A 86 -22.14 12.17 -18.12
CA ARG A 86 -23.16 13.13 -17.63
C ARG A 86 -24.46 12.44 -17.25
N GLU A 87 -24.83 11.35 -17.94
CA GLU A 87 -26.01 10.57 -17.60
C GLU A 87 -25.87 9.90 -16.23
N PHE A 88 -24.69 9.33 -15.92
CA PHE A 88 -24.44 8.78 -14.60
C PHE A 88 -24.44 9.85 -13.50
N ILE A 89 -23.81 11.00 -13.77
CA ILE A 89 -23.77 12.13 -12.82
C ILE A 89 -25.19 12.62 -12.51
N LYS A 90 -26.03 12.81 -13.54
CA LYS A 90 -27.43 13.23 -13.39
C LYS A 90 -28.26 12.22 -12.60
N ALA A 91 -28.02 10.93 -12.82
CA ALA A 91 -28.66 9.84 -12.09
C ALA A 91 -28.10 9.62 -10.68
N GLN A 92 -27.01 10.31 -10.30
CA GLN A 92 -26.24 10.06 -9.06
C GLN A 92 -25.73 8.62 -8.93
N ASP A 93 -25.53 7.92 -10.05
CA ASP A 93 -25.07 6.53 -10.08
C ASP A 93 -23.54 6.45 -10.15
N TYR A 94 -22.89 6.77 -9.04
CA TYR A 94 -21.42 6.76 -8.96
C TYR A 94 -20.81 5.36 -9.10
N LEU A 95 -21.53 4.31 -8.68
CA LEU A 95 -21.05 2.93 -8.79
C LEU A 95 -21.18 2.40 -10.23
N GLY A 96 -22.29 2.70 -10.92
CA GLY A 96 -22.43 2.46 -12.35
C GLY A 96 -21.39 3.21 -13.14
N TRP A 97 -21.12 4.47 -12.79
CA TRP A 97 -20.10 5.27 -13.44
C TRP A 97 -18.70 4.66 -13.30
N SER A 98 -18.31 4.26 -12.09
CA SER A 98 -17.02 3.61 -11.82
C SER A 98 -16.85 2.33 -12.66
N ARG A 99 -17.89 1.48 -12.73
CA ARG A 99 -17.87 0.26 -13.56
C ARG A 99 -17.77 0.60 -15.06
N TYR A 100 -18.49 1.62 -15.53
CA TYR A 100 -18.42 2.09 -16.90
C TYR A 100 -17.00 2.53 -17.26
N LEU A 101 -16.39 3.40 -16.45
CA LEU A 101 -15.01 3.86 -16.65
C LEU A 101 -14.01 2.69 -16.68
N GLN A 102 -14.12 1.75 -15.73
CA GLN A 102 -13.28 0.55 -15.70
C GLN A 102 -13.42 -0.30 -16.98
N ALA A 103 -14.64 -0.45 -17.51
CA ALA A 103 -14.88 -1.17 -18.76
C ALA A 103 -14.28 -0.46 -19.99
N GLN A 104 -14.13 0.87 -19.94
CA GLN A 104 -13.42 1.66 -20.96
C GLN A 104 -11.88 1.64 -20.78
N GLY A 105 -11.37 0.91 -19.79
CA GLY A 105 -9.93 0.82 -19.53
C GLY A 105 -9.34 2.02 -18.79
N TRP A 106 -10.17 2.85 -18.14
CA TRP A 106 -9.71 3.93 -17.28
C TRP A 106 -8.88 3.37 -16.11
N PRO A 107 -7.60 3.77 -15.96
CA PRO A 107 -6.81 3.41 -14.80
C PRO A 107 -7.09 4.39 -13.66
N ASP A 108 -7.66 3.88 -12.56
CA ASP A 108 -7.72 4.62 -11.31
C ASP A 108 -6.31 4.86 -10.71
N ILE A 109 -6.24 5.74 -9.72
CA ILE A 109 -4.95 6.12 -9.12
C ILE A 109 -4.26 4.92 -8.46
N ARG A 110 -5.04 3.96 -7.95
CA ARG A 110 -4.53 2.73 -7.35
C ARG A 110 -3.83 1.86 -8.40
N ARG A 111 -4.44 1.65 -9.56
CA ARG A 111 -3.88 0.87 -10.67
C ARG A 111 -2.62 1.52 -11.22
N HIS A 112 -2.61 2.86 -11.36
CA HIS A 112 -1.38 3.56 -11.74
C HIS A 112 -0.28 3.39 -10.69
N THR A 113 -0.62 3.44 -9.40
CA THR A 113 0.35 3.24 -8.31
C THR A 113 0.92 1.82 -8.31
N LEU A 114 0.06 0.80 -8.45
CA LEU A 114 0.48 -0.61 -8.57
C LEU A 114 1.37 -0.83 -9.79
N HIS A 115 1.10 -0.16 -10.91
CA HIS A 115 1.99 -0.20 -12.08
C HIS A 115 3.38 0.36 -11.76
N ARG A 116 3.49 1.47 -11.01
CA ARG A 116 4.79 2.03 -10.58
C ARG A 116 5.54 1.08 -9.64
N ILE A 117 4.84 0.39 -8.74
CA ILE A 117 5.44 -0.62 -7.86
C ILE A 117 5.93 -1.82 -8.66
N ALA A 118 5.13 -2.31 -9.61
CA ALA A 118 5.50 -3.42 -10.50
C ALA A 118 6.76 -3.13 -11.32
N LEU A 119 6.97 -1.87 -11.70
CA LEU A 119 8.18 -1.40 -12.38
C LEU A 119 9.40 -1.21 -11.44
N GLY A 120 9.27 -1.51 -10.15
CA GLY A 120 10.33 -1.31 -9.16
C GLY A 120 10.67 0.15 -8.89
N GLN A 121 9.75 1.08 -9.15
CA GLN A 121 10.01 2.52 -9.03
C GLN A 121 9.62 3.09 -7.67
N VAL A 122 8.73 2.40 -6.95
CA VAL A 122 8.11 2.86 -5.71
C VAL A 122 8.01 1.68 -4.75
N ASP A 123 8.30 1.92 -3.48
CA ASP A 123 8.12 0.93 -2.41
C ASP A 123 6.64 0.82 -2.02
N ILE A 124 6.13 -0.41 -1.85
CA ILE A 124 4.70 -0.66 -1.57
C ILE A 124 4.22 -0.08 -0.23
N ALA A 125 5.07 -0.10 0.81
CA ALA A 125 4.70 0.47 2.11
C ALA A 125 4.68 2.00 2.02
N SER A 126 5.72 2.58 1.42
CA SER A 126 5.81 4.02 1.24
C SER A 126 4.71 4.58 0.33
N ALA A 127 4.24 3.82 -0.67
CA ALA A 127 3.09 4.18 -1.49
C ALA A 127 1.77 4.13 -0.70
N SER A 128 1.62 3.15 0.20
CA SER A 128 0.40 2.98 1.01
C SER A 128 0.15 4.13 1.98
N GLU A 129 1.20 4.84 2.39
CA GLU A 129 1.09 6.07 3.19
C GLU A 129 0.51 7.27 2.40
N GLN A 130 0.51 7.21 1.06
CA GLN A 130 0.23 8.36 0.19
C GLN A 130 -0.99 8.15 -0.72
N VAL A 131 -1.38 6.91 -0.95
CA VAL A 131 -2.48 6.50 -1.83
C VAL A 131 -3.47 5.67 -1.03
N ASP A 132 -4.62 6.28 -0.75
CA ASP A 132 -5.71 5.64 -0.02
C ASP A 132 -6.22 4.40 -0.76
N GLY A 133 -6.53 3.33 -0.02
CA GLY A 133 -7.08 2.10 -0.60
C GLY A 133 -6.10 1.28 -1.45
N LEU A 134 -4.79 1.60 -1.44
CA LEU A 134 -3.78 0.82 -2.17
C LEU A 134 -3.82 -0.66 -1.77
N MET A 135 -3.93 -0.90 -0.46
CA MET A 135 -4.17 -2.20 0.14
C MET A 135 -5.68 -2.41 0.37
N PRO A 136 -6.35 -3.31 -0.38
CA PRO A 136 -7.73 -3.65 -0.08
C PRO A 136 -7.77 -4.42 1.23
N VAL A 137 -8.21 -3.77 2.30
CA VAL A 137 -8.51 -4.46 3.55
C VAL A 137 -9.94 -4.96 3.48
N SER A 138 -10.14 -6.27 3.62
CA SER A 138 -11.49 -6.81 3.68
C SER A 138 -12.16 -6.36 4.98
N SER A 139 -13.47 -6.06 4.94
CA SER A 139 -14.23 -5.76 6.15
C SER A 139 -14.15 -6.91 7.16
N GLN A 140 -14.10 -8.15 6.69
CA GLN A 140 -13.93 -9.34 7.53
C GLN A 140 -12.62 -9.29 8.32
N SER A 141 -11.51 -8.94 7.67
CA SER A 141 -10.20 -8.82 8.33
C SER A 141 -10.20 -7.70 9.38
N LEU A 142 -10.84 -6.56 9.08
CA LEU A 142 -11.00 -5.47 10.05
C LEU A 142 -11.80 -5.92 11.28
N TYR A 143 -12.93 -6.60 11.06
CA TYR A 143 -13.77 -7.10 12.15
C TYR A 143 -13.05 -8.14 13.01
N GLN A 144 -12.29 -9.04 12.38
CA GLN A 144 -11.48 -10.03 13.09
C GLN A 144 -10.43 -9.37 13.97
N GLN A 145 -9.72 -8.37 13.44
CA GLN A 145 -8.71 -7.64 14.20
C GLN A 145 -9.31 -6.90 15.39
N ILE A 146 -10.41 -6.15 15.19
CA ILE A 146 -11.11 -5.45 16.28
C ILE A 146 -11.56 -6.46 17.36
N GLY A 147 -12.09 -7.62 16.96
CA GLY A 147 -12.47 -8.68 17.89
C GLY A 147 -11.28 -9.21 18.71
N GLN A 148 -10.14 -9.45 18.06
CA GLN A 148 -8.92 -9.90 18.73
C GLN A 148 -8.41 -8.87 19.75
N GLU A 149 -8.38 -7.59 19.37
CA GLU A 149 -7.96 -6.51 20.27
C GLU A 149 -8.88 -6.40 21.51
N MET A 150 -10.19 -6.56 21.32
CA MET A 150 -11.16 -6.59 22.42
C MET A 150 -10.95 -7.79 23.35
N ASP A 151 -10.70 -8.98 22.79
CA ASP A 151 -10.45 -10.20 23.56
C ASP A 151 -9.13 -10.11 24.35
N GLU A 152 -8.08 -9.54 23.74
CA GLU A 152 -6.78 -9.30 24.38
C GLU A 152 -6.90 -8.32 25.55
N GLN A 153 -7.65 -7.22 25.39
CA GLN A 153 -7.92 -6.27 26.47
C GLN A 153 -8.71 -6.91 27.62
N ALA A 154 -9.73 -7.70 27.31
CA ALA A 154 -10.51 -8.41 28.33
C ALA A 154 -9.67 -9.42 29.12
N ASN A 155 -8.72 -10.09 28.47
CA ASN A 155 -7.79 -11.01 29.12
C ASN A 155 -6.72 -10.28 29.94
N ALA A 156 -6.23 -9.12 29.48
CA ALA A 156 -5.27 -8.31 30.22
C ALA A 156 -5.87 -7.78 31.55
N ASP A 157 -7.10 -7.26 31.51
CA ASP A 157 -7.81 -6.78 32.71
C ASP A 157 -8.04 -7.91 33.74
N GLN A 158 -8.38 -9.13 33.29
CA GLN A 158 -8.56 -10.29 34.18
C GLN A 158 -7.24 -10.72 34.87
N THR A 159 -6.12 -10.52 34.20
CA THR A 159 -4.78 -10.88 34.71
C THR A 159 -4.31 -9.88 35.77
N GLU A 160 -4.62 -8.58 35.60
CA GLU A 160 -4.33 -7.55 36.62
C GLU A 160 -5.19 -7.70 37.87
N VAL A 161 -6.50 -8.01 37.72
CA VAL A 161 -7.41 -8.23 38.87
C VAL A 161 -6.99 -9.45 39.70
N SER A 162 -6.42 -10.47 39.06
CA SER A 162 -5.93 -11.69 39.74
C SER A 162 -4.64 -11.45 40.56
N HIS A 163 -3.87 -10.40 40.25
CA HIS A 163 -2.61 -10.09 40.94
C HIS A 163 -2.80 -9.18 42.17
N VAL A 164 -3.89 -8.42 42.24
CA VAL A 164 -4.22 -7.51 43.37
C VAL A 164 -4.98 -8.24 44.50
N GLY A 165 -5.52 -9.43 44.25
CA GLY A 165 -6.30 -10.24 45.21
C GLY A 165 -5.49 -11.15 46.14
N VAL A 166 -4.15 -11.11 46.10
CA VAL A 166 -3.28 -11.88 47.01
C VAL A 166 -2.44 -10.92 47.84
N SER A 167 -3.04 -10.38 48.91
CA SER A 167 -2.35 -9.73 50.03
C SER A 167 -3.16 -9.93 51.30
#